data_AF-A0AA35X980-F1
#
_entry.id   AF-A0AA35X980-F1
#
_cell.length_a   1.000
_cell.length_b   1.000
_cell.length_c   1.000
_cell.angle_alpha   90.00
_cell.angle_beta   90.00
_cell.angle_gamma   90.00
#
_symmetry.space_group_name_H-M   'P 1'
#
loop_
_entity.id
_entity.type
_entity.pdbx_description
1 polymer ?
#
loop_
_entity_poly.entity_id
_entity_poly.type
_entity_poly.pdbx_seq_one_letter_code
_entity_poly.pdbx_strand_id
1 'polypeptide(L)'
;GQLFCETGGRYQNLVTSVFVLRVEAFDSNRRSVYCNAFTTYVDADIVSPGLVEDGVKCGRNKWCYEQQCRDFSVTPCPRGPNAEICSGNGKCNNDNQCTCLNGFSGSTCEIRPIINECALGIHNCEHVCIDTL
;
A
#
# COMPACT_ATOMS: atom_id res chain seq x y z
N GLY A 1 -11.62 12.33 9.08
CA GLY A 1 -12.98 12.17 9.63
C GLY A 1 -12.94 11.32 10.90
N GLN A 2 -14.04 11.23 11.66
CA GLN A 2 -14.10 10.41 12.88
C GLN A 2 -14.33 8.91 12.59
N LEU A 3 -13.62 8.09 13.35
CA LEU A 3 -13.75 6.66 13.60
C LEU A 3 -15.12 6.23 14.13
N PHE A 4 -16.02 5.59 13.35
CA PHE A 4 -17.26 5.02 13.89
C PHE A 4 -17.29 3.48 13.82
N CYS A 5 -17.77 2.84 14.91
CA CYS A 5 -17.93 1.40 15.04
C CYS A 5 -19.33 1.02 15.55
N GLU A 6 -19.93 -0.06 15.04
CA GLU A 6 -21.27 -0.53 15.49
C GLU A 6 -21.27 -1.01 16.95
N THR A 7 -20.20 -1.66 17.37
CA THR A 7 -20.02 -2.15 18.74
C THR A 7 -18.89 -1.39 19.42
N GLY A 8 -19.03 -1.15 20.72
CA GLY A 8 -17.99 -0.55 21.55
C GLY A 8 -17.08 -1.59 22.21
N GLY A 9 -15.86 -1.17 22.54
CA GLY A 9 -14.97 -1.86 23.47
C GLY A 9 -14.60 -0.93 24.64
N ARG A 10 -14.15 -1.48 25.77
CA ARG A 10 -13.52 -0.68 26.84
C ARG A 10 -12.09 -0.36 26.42
N TYR A 11 -11.78 0.91 26.21
CA TYR A 11 -10.40 1.36 26.07
C TYR A 11 -9.79 1.47 27.47
N GLN A 12 -9.02 0.46 27.88
CA GLN A 12 -8.29 0.49 29.14
C GLN A 12 -6.86 1.00 28.88
N ASN A 13 -6.51 2.09 29.58
CA ASN A 13 -5.15 2.49 29.97
C ASN A 13 -4.39 3.62 29.24
N LEU A 14 -5.00 4.63 28.59
CA LEU A 14 -4.15 5.74 28.09
C LEU A 14 -4.79 7.13 27.91
N VAL A 15 -5.91 7.46 28.57
CA VAL A 15 -6.57 8.75 28.34
C VAL A 15 -7.21 9.30 29.62
N THR A 16 -6.99 10.58 29.90
CA THR A 16 -7.58 11.34 31.01
C THR A 16 -9.06 11.70 30.77
N SER A 17 -9.47 11.82 29.50
CA SER A 17 -10.85 12.11 29.09
C SER A 17 -11.19 11.45 27.75
N VAL A 18 -12.24 10.62 27.76
CA VAL A 18 -12.78 9.95 26.56
C VAL A 18 -14.20 10.45 26.35
N PHE A 19 -14.44 11.16 25.25
CA PHE A 19 -15.80 11.49 24.83
C PHE A 19 -16.30 10.43 23.89
N VAL A 20 -17.41 9.79 24.25
CA VAL A 20 -18.07 8.80 23.40
C VAL A 20 -19.23 9.48 22.68
N LEU A 21 -19.15 9.54 21.36
CA LEU A 21 -20.24 9.98 20.50
C LEU A 21 -21.02 8.74 20.05
N ARG A 22 -22.32 8.72 20.29
CA ARG A 22 -23.22 7.66 19.82
C ARG A 22 -24.26 8.26 18.90
N VAL A 23 -24.32 7.77 17.66
CA VAL A 23 -25.25 8.22 16.62
C VAL A 23 -26.08 7.03 16.16
N GLU A 24 -27.40 7.20 16.07
CA GLU A 24 -28.27 6.24 15.40
C GLU A 24 -28.27 6.53 13.90
N ALA A 25 -28.01 5.50 13.09
CA ALA A 25 -28.01 5.56 11.64
C ALA A 25 -28.81 4.39 11.07
N PHE A 26 -29.10 4.42 9.77
CA PHE A 26 -29.79 3.34 9.07
C PHE A 26 -28.88 2.72 8.03
N ASP A 27 -28.80 1.39 8.01
CA ASP A 27 -28.09 0.68 6.96
C ASP A 27 -28.89 0.66 5.64
N SER A 28 -28.33 0.03 4.60
CA SER A 28 -29.00 -0.09 3.29
C SER A 28 -30.34 -0.82 3.33
N ASN A 29 -30.58 -1.63 4.36
CA ASN A 29 -31.82 -2.39 4.58
C ASN A 29 -32.79 -1.65 5.51
N ARG A 30 -32.52 -0.37 5.84
CA ARG A 30 -33.26 0.45 6.81
C ARG A 30 -33.29 -0.13 8.23
N ARG A 31 -32.31 -0.96 8.58
CA ARG A 31 -32.12 -1.41 9.95
C ARG A 31 -31.43 -0.29 10.74
N SER A 32 -31.96 0.02 11.92
CA SER A 32 -31.28 0.91 12.86
C SER A 32 -29.97 0.28 13.32
N VAL A 33 -28.87 1.05 13.22
CA VAL A 33 -27.54 0.72 13.69
C VAL A 33 -27.00 1.85 14.55
N TYR A 34 -26.27 1.52 15.62
CA TYR A 34 -25.65 2.51 16.49
C TYR A 34 -24.17 2.67 16.17
N CYS A 35 -23.79 3.82 15.64
CA CYS A 35 -22.41 4.18 15.35
C CYS A 35 -21.78 4.86 16.57
N ASN A 36 -20.76 4.23 17.15
CA ASN A 36 -20.03 4.74 18.31
C ASN A 36 -18.65 5.25 17.86
N ALA A 37 -18.29 6.46 18.26
CA ALA A 37 -16.97 7.05 18.07
C ALA A 37 -16.41 7.49 19.42
N PHE A 38 -15.08 7.56 19.52
CA PHE A 38 -14.42 8.15 20.67
C PHE A 38 -13.49 9.28 20.23
N THR A 39 -13.33 10.29 21.06
CA THR A 39 -12.25 11.27 20.90
C THR A 39 -11.51 11.41 22.21
N THR A 40 -10.19 11.46 22.11
CA THR A 40 -9.28 11.57 23.25
C THR A 40 -8.63 12.94 23.23
N TYR A 41 -8.62 13.63 24.36
CA TYR A 41 -7.64 14.69 24.58
C TYR A 41 -6.44 14.04 25.25
N VAL A 42 -5.44 13.72 24.45
CA VAL A 42 -4.10 13.45 24.96
C VAL A 42 -3.25 14.64 24.55
N ASP A 43 -2.23 14.98 25.35
CA ASP A 43 -1.31 16.10 25.10
C ASP A 43 -0.90 16.20 23.62
N ALA A 44 -0.60 17.42 23.16
CA ALA A 44 -0.57 17.88 21.76
C ALA A 44 0.19 17.02 20.72
N ASP A 45 0.94 16.01 21.14
CA ASP A 45 1.76 15.13 20.31
C ASP A 45 1.07 13.80 19.93
N ILE A 46 -0.15 13.54 20.41
CA ILE A 46 -0.84 12.27 20.18
C ILE A 46 -2.05 12.47 19.27
N VAL A 47 -1.96 11.89 18.07
CA VAL A 47 -3.08 11.77 17.14
C VAL A 47 -4.18 10.96 17.82
N SER A 48 -5.38 11.55 17.95
CA SER A 48 -6.53 10.87 18.55
C SER A 48 -6.79 9.55 17.80
N PRO A 49 -6.75 8.39 18.48
CA PRO A 49 -6.97 7.09 17.84
C PRO A 49 -8.40 6.94 17.29
N GLY A 50 -9.28 7.92 17.56
CA GLY A 50 -10.63 8.00 17.03
C GLY A 50 -10.75 8.71 15.68
N LEU A 51 -9.64 9.00 14.99
CA LEU A 51 -9.64 9.53 13.64
C LEU A 51 -9.40 8.42 12.62
N VAL A 52 -10.00 8.57 11.43
CA VAL A 52 -9.68 7.70 10.29
C VAL A 52 -8.23 7.92 9.89
N GLU A 53 -7.44 6.86 9.91
CA GLU A 53 -6.02 6.86 9.53
C GLU A 53 -5.82 7.20 8.04
N ASP A 54 -4.62 7.70 7.74
CA ASP A 54 -4.22 7.97 6.36
C ASP A 54 -4.06 6.65 5.57
N GLY A 55 -4.39 6.69 4.28
CA GLY A 55 -4.38 5.53 3.38
C GLY A 55 -5.68 4.72 3.36
N VAL A 56 -6.61 4.96 4.29
CA VAL A 56 -7.93 4.31 4.29
C VAL A 56 -8.74 4.76 3.07
N LYS A 57 -9.24 3.79 2.30
CA LYS A 57 -10.09 4.06 1.12
C LYS A 57 -11.38 4.78 1.53
N CYS A 58 -11.62 5.96 0.96
CA CYS A 58 -12.82 6.77 1.22
C CYS A 58 -13.70 6.96 -0.02
N GLY A 59 -13.24 6.52 -1.21
CA GLY A 59 -14.00 6.62 -2.45
C GLY A 59 -13.39 5.80 -3.59
N ARG A 60 -13.91 5.98 -4.81
CA ARG A 60 -13.30 5.42 -6.02
C ARG A 60 -12.04 6.22 -6.34
N ASN A 61 -10.87 5.58 -6.33
CA ASN A 61 -9.56 6.22 -6.51
C ASN A 61 -9.24 7.33 -5.48
N LYS A 62 -9.80 7.22 -4.27
CA LYS A 62 -9.61 8.19 -3.17
C LYS A 62 -9.33 7.48 -1.85
N TRP A 63 -8.45 8.07 -1.05
CA TRP A 63 -8.13 7.69 0.33
C TRP A 63 -8.08 8.92 1.23
N CYS A 64 -8.20 8.67 2.53
CA CYS A 64 -7.93 9.66 3.55
C CYS A 64 -6.44 10.02 3.56
N TYR A 65 -6.14 11.31 3.49
CA TYR A 65 -4.80 11.86 3.74
C TYR A 65 -4.97 13.23 4.40
N GLU A 66 -4.31 13.46 5.54
CA GLU A 66 -4.47 14.67 6.36
C GLU A 66 -5.96 14.99 6.65
N GLN A 67 -6.71 13.95 7.05
CA GLN A 67 -8.15 14.03 7.39
C GLN A 67 -9.09 14.42 6.24
N GLN A 68 -8.58 14.51 5.00
CA GLN A 68 -9.34 14.80 3.80
C GLN A 68 -9.42 13.58 2.88
N CYS A 69 -10.58 13.36 2.26
CA CYS A 69 -10.72 12.36 1.21
C CYS A 69 -10.17 12.92 -0.10
N ARG A 70 -8.88 12.71 -0.35
CA ARG A 70 -8.18 13.23 -1.52
C ARG A 70 -8.17 12.17 -2.61
N ASP A 71 -8.20 12.63 -3.87
CA ASP A 71 -7.70 11.81 -4.96
C ASP A 71 -6.26 11.46 -4.64
N PHE A 72 -5.84 10.21 -4.89
CA PHE A 72 -4.45 10.07 -5.33
C PHE A 72 -4.30 9.43 -6.69
N SER A 73 -3.42 10.07 -7.41
CA SER A 73 -2.68 9.43 -8.44
C SER A 73 -1.69 8.55 -7.70
N VAL A 74 -1.95 7.23 -7.67
CA VAL A 74 -0.84 6.30 -7.49
C VAL A 74 0.00 6.61 -8.71
N THR A 75 1.17 7.23 -8.56
CA THR A 75 2.10 7.26 -9.68
C THR A 75 2.34 5.80 -10.00
N PRO A 76 1.85 5.27 -11.13
CA PRO A 76 1.95 3.85 -11.36
C PRO A 76 3.44 3.53 -11.45
N CYS A 77 3.85 2.47 -10.77
CA CYS A 77 5.19 1.93 -10.94
C CYS A 77 5.52 1.80 -12.44
N PRO A 78 6.75 2.13 -12.84
CA PRO A 78 7.07 2.25 -14.25
C PRO A 78 6.92 0.89 -14.92
N ARG A 79 6.27 0.91 -16.08
CA ARG A 79 6.04 -0.27 -16.91
C ARG A 79 7.12 -0.37 -17.97
N GLY A 80 7.65 -1.57 -18.14
CA GLY A 80 8.61 -1.85 -19.18
C GLY A 80 7.99 -1.95 -20.57
N PRO A 81 8.80 -2.26 -21.60
CA PRO A 81 8.34 -2.43 -22.98
C PRO A 81 7.27 -3.51 -23.17
N ASN A 82 7.20 -4.49 -22.25
CA ASN A 82 6.21 -5.57 -22.23
C ASN A 82 4.91 -5.20 -21.50
N ALA A 83 4.73 -3.94 -21.10
CA ALA A 83 3.61 -3.42 -20.30
C ALA A 83 3.46 -4.02 -18.88
N GLU A 84 4.44 -4.80 -18.42
CA GLU A 84 4.50 -5.29 -17.05
C GLU A 84 5.19 -4.28 -16.13
N ILE A 85 4.76 -4.24 -14.86
CA ILE A 85 5.41 -3.42 -13.85
C ILE A 85 6.84 -3.94 -13.66
N CYS A 86 7.83 -3.06 -13.75
CA CYS A 86 9.24 -3.43 -13.68
C CYS A 86 9.61 -4.58 -14.64
N SER A 87 9.00 -4.61 -15.84
CA SER A 87 9.18 -5.65 -16.86
C SER A 87 8.95 -7.08 -16.36
N GLY A 88 8.27 -7.26 -15.22
CA GLY A 88 8.13 -8.56 -14.54
C GLY A 88 9.40 -9.01 -13.78
N ASN A 89 10.49 -8.25 -13.86
CA ASN A 89 11.82 -8.60 -13.34
C ASN A 89 12.26 -7.75 -12.15
N GLY A 90 11.32 -7.16 -11.41
CA GLY A 90 11.62 -6.30 -10.27
C GLY A 90 10.44 -6.09 -9.35
N LYS A 91 10.72 -5.50 -8.19
CA LYS A 91 9.73 -5.05 -7.22
C LYS A 91 9.67 -3.53 -7.24
N CYS A 92 8.47 -2.97 -7.26
CA CYS A 92 8.32 -1.53 -7.11
C CYS A 92 8.41 -1.11 -5.65
N ASN A 93 9.14 -0.03 -5.37
CA ASN A 93 9.26 0.57 -4.04
C ASN A 93 8.31 1.77 -3.86
N ASN A 94 8.31 2.34 -2.65
CA ASN A 94 7.43 3.47 -2.29
C ASN A 94 7.78 4.78 -3.03
N ASP A 95 8.97 4.87 -3.63
CA ASP A 95 9.41 6.02 -4.44
C ASP A 95 9.02 5.87 -5.93
N ASN A 96 8.21 4.87 -6.25
CA ASN A 96 7.81 4.51 -7.62
C ASN A 96 9.00 4.13 -8.51
N GLN A 97 10.03 3.51 -7.92
CA GLN A 97 11.21 3.00 -8.61
C GLN A 97 11.23 1.47 -8.59
N CYS A 98 11.77 0.87 -9.64
CA CYS A 98 11.94 -0.57 -9.72
C CYS A 98 13.25 -1.00 -9.07
N THR A 99 13.14 -1.89 -8.08
CA THR A 99 14.26 -2.66 -7.54
C THR A 99 14.35 -3.98 -8.31
N CYS A 100 15.36 -4.12 -9.16
CA CYS A 100 15.48 -5.28 -10.05
C CYS A 100 15.89 -6.56 -9.32
N LEU A 101 15.42 -7.69 -9.83
CA LEU A 101 15.89 -9.01 -9.43
C LEU A 101 17.36 -9.18 -9.83
N ASN A 102 18.07 -10.09 -9.15
CA ASN A 102 19.50 -10.30 -9.38
C ASN A 102 19.83 -10.48 -10.86
N GLY A 103 20.76 -9.65 -11.34
CA GLY A 103 21.23 -9.66 -12.71
C GLY A 103 20.41 -8.82 -13.69
N PHE A 104 19.16 -8.46 -13.37
CA PHE A 104 18.39 -7.52 -14.18
C PHE A 104 18.80 -6.08 -13.88
N SER A 105 18.69 -5.20 -14.87
CA SER A 105 19.07 -3.79 -14.80
C SER A 105 18.14 -2.92 -15.66
N GLY A 106 18.31 -1.60 -15.60
CA GLY A 106 17.45 -0.62 -16.28
C GLY A 106 16.42 -0.01 -15.34
N SER A 107 15.81 1.10 -15.74
CA SER A 107 14.83 1.82 -14.90
C SER A 107 13.53 1.04 -14.70
N THR A 108 13.26 0.08 -15.58
CA THR A 108 12.12 -0.83 -15.53
C THR A 108 12.54 -2.30 -15.49
N CYS A 109 13.80 -2.61 -15.14
CA CYS A 109 14.33 -3.98 -15.12
C CYS A 109 14.20 -4.73 -16.47
N GLU A 110 14.26 -3.98 -17.57
CA GLU A 110 14.15 -4.47 -18.94
C GLU A 110 15.43 -5.11 -19.46
N ILE A 111 16.58 -4.76 -18.88
CA ILE A 111 17.89 -5.27 -19.27
C ILE A 111 18.12 -6.61 -18.57
N ARG A 112 18.22 -7.67 -19.35
CA ARG A 112 18.51 -9.03 -18.84
C ARG A 112 19.96 -9.12 -18.36
N PRO A 113 20.25 -9.99 -17.37
CA PRO A 113 21.62 -10.29 -17.00
C PRO A 113 22.42 -10.83 -18.18
N ILE A 114 23.69 -10.42 -18.24
CA ILE A 114 24.70 -11.13 -19.00
C ILE A 114 24.98 -12.42 -18.24
N ILE A 115 24.23 -13.47 -18.59
CA ILE A 115 24.49 -14.82 -18.10
C ILE A 115 25.52 -15.47 -19.01
N ASN A 116 26.68 -15.81 -18.46
CA ASN A 116 27.60 -16.70 -19.17
C ASN A 116 27.07 -18.14 -19.01
N GLU A 117 26.14 -18.51 -19.89
CA GLU A 117 25.49 -19.83 -19.92
C GLU A 117 26.51 -20.97 -20.12
N CYS A 118 27.67 -20.65 -20.69
CA CYS A 118 28.79 -21.56 -20.90
C CYS A 118 29.49 -21.91 -19.58
N ALA A 119 29.86 -20.90 -18.80
CA ALA A 119 30.55 -21.03 -17.50
C ALA A 119 29.63 -21.59 -16.41
N LEU A 120 28.32 -21.34 -16.53
CA LEU A 120 27.31 -21.86 -15.61
C LEU A 120 26.85 -23.29 -15.95
N GLY A 121 27.24 -23.82 -17.12
CA GLY A 121 26.88 -25.20 -17.51
C GLY A 121 25.37 -25.44 -17.66
N ILE A 122 24.60 -24.36 -17.89
CA ILE A 122 23.13 -24.40 -17.99
C ILE A 122 22.65 -24.53 -19.44
N HIS A 123 23.57 -24.62 -20.40
CA HIS A 123 23.26 -24.85 -21.80
C HIS A 123 23.12 -26.37 -22.06
N ASN A 124 22.12 -26.75 -22.85
CA ASN A 124 21.86 -28.15 -23.20
C ASN A 124 22.35 -28.48 -24.63
N CYS A 125 23.50 -27.92 -25.02
CA CYS A 125 23.97 -27.94 -26.40
C CYS A 125 25.08 -29.00 -26.61
N GLU A 126 24.99 -29.73 -27.72
CA GLU A 126 25.98 -30.71 -28.20
C GLU A 126 27.17 -30.05 -28.94
N HIS A 127 27.19 -28.70 -29.02
CA HIS A 127 28.22 -27.90 -29.70
C HIS A 127 29.07 -27.07 -28.72
N VAL A 128 30.24 -26.60 -29.20
CA VAL A 128 31.15 -25.69 -28.47
C VAL A 128 30.43 -24.40 -28.14
N CYS A 129 30.43 -24.07 -26.85
CA CYS A 129 29.80 -22.88 -26.30
C CYS A 129 30.65 -21.63 -26.58
N ILE A 130 30.08 -20.65 -27.29
CA ILE A 130 30.77 -19.40 -27.67
C ILE A 130 30.00 -18.23 -27.09
N ASP A 131 30.67 -17.42 -26.27
CA ASP A 131 30.09 -16.23 -25.64
C ASP A 131 30.05 -15.09 -26.66
N THR A 132 28.87 -14.73 -27.16
CA THR A 132 28.70 -13.53 -28.00
C THR A 132 28.37 -12.36 -27.11
N LEU A 133 29.41 -11.61 -26.72
CA LEU A 133 29.28 -10.28 -26.12
C LEU A 133 28.38 -9.36 -26.95
#